data_AF-A0A383RKS8-F1
#
_entry.id   AF-A0A383RKS8-F1
#
_cell.length_a   1.000
_cell.length_b   1.000
_cell.length_c   1.000
_cell.angle_alpha   90.00
_cell.angle_beta   90.00
_cell.angle_gamma   90.00
#
_symmetry.space_group_name_H-M   'P 1'
#
loop_
_entity.id
_entity.type
_entity.pdbx_description
1 polymer ?
#
loop_
_entity_poly.entity_id
_entity_poly.type
_entity_poly.pdbx_seq_one_letter_code
_entity_poly.pdbx_strand_id
1 'polypeptide(L)'
;MQDTTAIRFRFSDPAGARLAFDTLEELGYTPAYDSASETELHIHVDKRDLTSALEIAEAHGGQLLEEASMTEMSVMDQAYGMNYIPIPAHMVNEDWADDDRYASARHNPSHDDLSHRDEEAYGMFDDETTNHFPGGIHI
;
A
#
# COMPACT_ATOMS: atom_id res chain seq x y z
N MET A 1 4.13 -4.31 15.26
CA MET A 1 3.03 -4.81 14.41
C MET A 1 1.82 -3.97 14.76
N GLN A 2 1.28 -3.21 13.81
CA GLN A 2 0.01 -2.51 14.01
C GLN A 2 -1.09 -3.54 13.80
N ASP A 3 -1.88 -3.80 14.85
CA ASP A 3 -3.08 -4.63 14.73
C ASP A 3 -4.11 -3.87 13.87
N THR A 4 -4.20 -4.24 12.59
CA THR A 4 -5.27 -3.77 11.69
C THR A 4 -6.52 -4.58 12.00
N THR A 5 -7.44 -3.97 12.74
CA THR A 5 -8.76 -4.54 13.01
C THR A 5 -9.65 -4.34 11.79
N ALA A 6 -10.27 -5.42 11.31
CA ALA A 6 -11.28 -5.37 10.27
C ALA A 6 -12.65 -5.62 10.87
N ILE A 7 -13.63 -4.86 10.39
CA ILE A 7 -14.99 -4.90 10.93
C ILE A 7 -15.93 -5.21 9.79
N ARG A 8 -16.80 -6.20 9.99
CA ARG A 8 -17.78 -6.65 9.00
C ARG A 8 -19.18 -6.20 9.36
N PHE A 9 -19.86 -5.63 8.37
CA PHE A 9 -21.24 -5.20 8.42
C PHE A 9 -22.06 -5.97 7.38
N ARG A 10 -23.30 -6.30 7.75
CA ARG A 10 -24.31 -6.81 6.83
C ARG A 10 -25.47 -5.85 6.77
N PHE A 11 -25.89 -5.54 5.56
CA PHE A 11 -27.01 -4.67 5.27
C PHE A 11 -28.22 -5.51 4.88
N SER A 12 -29.41 -5.00 5.20
CA SER A 12 -30.67 -5.66 4.82
C SER A 12 -31.01 -5.47 3.34
N ASP A 13 -30.44 -4.44 2.72
CA ASP A 13 -30.69 -4.04 1.33
C ASP A 13 -29.38 -3.59 0.67
N PRO A 14 -29.12 -3.97 -0.60
CA PRO A 14 -27.89 -3.60 -1.30
C PRO A 14 -27.74 -2.09 -1.54
N ALA A 15 -28.84 -1.32 -1.65
CA ALA A 15 -28.74 0.13 -1.81
C ALA A 15 -28.20 0.79 -0.53
N GLY A 16 -28.58 0.28 0.65
CA GLY A 16 -28.03 0.72 1.93
C GLY A 16 -26.53 0.44 2.03
N ALA A 17 -26.10 -0.76 1.62
CA ALA A 17 -24.68 -1.12 1.57
C ALA A 17 -23.89 -0.20 0.62
N ARG A 18 -24.48 0.18 -0.52
CA ARG A 18 -23.87 1.10 -1.49
C ARG A 18 -23.70 2.52 -0.94
N LEU A 19 -24.74 3.07 -0.31
CA LEU A 19 -24.66 4.39 0.30
C LEU A 19 -23.62 4.45 1.43
N ALA A 20 -23.56 3.41 2.26
CA ALA A 20 -22.54 3.31 3.29
C ALA A 20 -21.13 3.23 2.69
N PHE A 21 -20.94 2.41 1.65
CA PHE A 21 -19.67 2.30 0.93
C PHE A 21 -19.22 3.66 0.39
N ASP A 22 -20.08 4.35 -0.36
CA ASP A 22 -19.75 5.63 -0.98
C ASP A 22 -19.40 6.69 0.08
N THR A 23 -20.14 6.71 1.20
CA THR A 23 -19.87 7.65 2.32
C THR A 23 -18.56 7.35 3.02
N LEU A 24 -18.26 6.07 3.26
CA LEU A 24 -17.00 5.63 3.87
C LEU A 24 -15.81 5.97 2.95
N GLU A 25 -15.93 5.72 1.65
CA GLU A 25 -14.90 6.09 0.67
C GLU A 25 -14.68 7.62 0.62
N GLU A 26 -15.75 8.42 0.64
CA GLU A 26 -15.68 9.89 0.67
C GLU A 26 -14.94 10.41 1.90
N LEU A 27 -15.10 9.76 3.05
CA LEU A 27 -14.45 10.12 4.31
C LEU A 27 -13.02 9.55 4.45
N GLY A 28 -12.53 8.84 3.44
CA GLY A 28 -11.16 8.32 3.37
C GLY A 28 -10.96 6.95 4.00
N TYR A 29 -12.03 6.22 4.31
CA TYR A 29 -11.94 4.81 4.66
C TYR A 29 -11.69 3.97 3.41
N THR A 30 -11.23 2.73 3.60
CA THR A 30 -11.08 1.73 2.53
C THR A 30 -12.10 0.61 2.69
N PRO A 31 -13.40 0.85 2.41
CA PRO A 31 -14.42 -0.19 2.43
C PRO A 31 -14.21 -1.17 1.27
N ALA A 32 -14.57 -2.43 1.50
CA ALA A 32 -14.57 -3.45 0.47
C ALA A 32 -15.76 -4.40 0.66
N TYR A 33 -16.36 -4.83 -0.45
CA TYR A 33 -17.43 -5.81 -0.42
C TYR A 33 -16.86 -7.22 -0.20
N ASP A 34 -17.65 -8.07 0.45
CA ASP A 34 -17.35 -9.50 0.44
C ASP A 34 -17.66 -10.08 -0.95
N SER A 35 -16.75 -10.89 -1.50
CA SER A 35 -16.89 -11.43 -2.86
C SER A 35 -18.13 -12.31 -3.04
N ALA A 36 -18.75 -12.77 -1.96
CA ALA A 36 -19.96 -13.58 -1.99
C ALA A 36 -21.27 -12.76 -1.93
N SER A 37 -21.25 -11.51 -1.45
CA SER A 37 -22.48 -10.72 -1.24
C SER A 37 -22.28 -9.21 -1.33
N GLU A 38 -23.09 -8.55 -2.16
CA GLU A 38 -23.14 -7.08 -2.27
C GLU A 38 -23.76 -6.39 -1.04
N THR A 39 -24.30 -7.17 -0.10
CA THR A 39 -24.86 -6.65 1.16
C THR A 39 -23.90 -6.78 2.33
N GLU A 40 -22.70 -7.33 2.13
CA GLU A 40 -21.70 -7.47 3.18
C GLU A 40 -20.48 -6.61 2.85
N LEU A 41 -20.09 -5.80 3.82
CA LEU A 41 -19.03 -4.81 3.68
C LEU A 41 -18.05 -4.99 4.83
N HIS A 42 -16.76 -4.94 4.52
CA HIS A 42 -15.71 -4.91 5.52
C HIS A 42 -14.92 -3.61 5.40
N ILE A 43 -14.52 -3.07 6.54
CA ILE A 43 -13.69 -1.87 6.64
C ILE A 43 -12.51 -2.13 7.56
N HIS A 44 -11.38 -1.55 7.15
CA HIS A 44 -10.18 -1.46 7.98
C HIS A 44 -10.26 -0.16 8.74
N VAL A 45 -10.19 -0.25 10.06
CA VAL A 45 -10.34 0.93 10.92
C VAL A 45 -9.18 1.00 11.88
N ASP A 46 -8.50 2.15 11.88
CA ASP A 46 -7.54 2.49 12.91
C ASP A 46 -8.28 2.86 14.19
N LYS A 47 -7.66 2.65 15.36
CA LYS A 47 -8.32 2.77 16.69
C LYS A 47 -9.03 4.11 16.95
N ARG A 48 -8.71 5.17 16.20
CA ARG A 48 -9.29 6.51 16.36
C ARG A 48 -10.59 6.72 15.59
N ASP A 49 -10.85 5.89 14.58
CA ASP A 49 -11.93 6.11 13.61
C ASP A 49 -13.05 5.04 13.71
N LEU A 50 -12.93 4.12 14.67
CA LEU A 50 -13.88 3.03 14.93
C LEU A 50 -15.32 3.51 15.12
N THR A 51 -15.52 4.52 15.97
CA THR A 51 -16.87 4.98 16.33
C THR A 51 -17.58 5.58 15.13
N SER A 52 -16.90 6.43 14.37
CA SER A 52 -17.49 7.05 13.17
C SER A 52 -17.84 6.01 12.12
N ALA A 53 -16.95 5.04 11.88
CA ALA A 53 -17.22 3.91 11.00
C ALA A 53 -18.48 3.11 11.40
N LEU A 54 -18.64 2.82 12.70
CA LEU A 54 -19.84 2.15 13.23
C LEU A 54 -21.11 2.99 13.00
N GLU A 55 -21.06 4.29 13.31
CA GLU A 55 -22.20 5.20 13.16
C GLU A 55 -22.66 5.32 11.70
N ILE A 56 -21.72 5.44 10.76
CA ILE A 56 -22.03 5.51 9.33
C ILE A 56 -22.73 4.22 8.88
N ALA A 57 -22.15 3.06 9.21
CA ALA A 57 -22.73 1.79 8.82
C ALA A 57 -24.15 1.60 9.39
N GLU A 58 -24.37 1.93 10.67
CA GLU A 58 -25.69 1.83 11.31
C GLU A 58 -26.70 2.81 10.72
N ALA A 59 -26.29 4.05 10.42
CA ALA A 59 -27.16 5.06 9.80
C ALA A 59 -27.72 4.62 8.43
N HIS A 60 -26.98 3.79 7.71
CA HIS A 60 -27.38 3.20 6.43
C HIS A 60 -28.00 1.79 6.57
N GLY A 61 -28.31 1.34 7.79
CA GLY A 61 -28.99 0.08 8.06
C GLY A 61 -28.08 -1.15 8.12
N GLY A 62 -26.78 -0.94 8.32
CA GLY A 62 -25.79 -1.98 8.54
C GLY A 62 -25.87 -2.54 9.95
N GLN A 63 -25.75 -3.87 10.06
CA GLN A 63 -25.64 -4.58 11.32
C GLN A 63 -24.23 -5.17 11.44
N LEU A 64 -23.60 -4.97 12.61
CA LEU A 64 -22.30 -5.55 12.91
C LEU A 64 -22.42 -7.09 12.98
N LEU A 65 -21.62 -7.79 12.18
CA LEU A 65 -21.57 -9.25 12.18
C LEU A 65 -20.45 -9.79 13.08
N GLU A 66 -19.24 -9.28 12.94
CA GLU A 66 -18.07 -9.74 13.69
C GLU A 66 -16.93 -8.71 13.62
N GLU A 67 -16.22 -8.52 14.72
CA GLU A 67 -14.91 -7.87 14.76
C GLU A 67 -13.87 -8.98 14.54
N ALA A 68 -13.51 -9.23 13.27
CA ALA A 68 -12.66 -10.35 12.90
C ALA A 68 -11.25 -9.86 12.57
N SER A 69 -10.24 -10.56 13.09
CA SER A 69 -8.87 -10.42 12.58
C SER A 69 -8.84 -10.78 11.09
N MET A 70 -8.30 -9.88 10.25
CA MET A 70 -8.24 -10.06 8.80
C MET A 70 -7.72 -11.45 8.43
N THR A 71 -8.38 -12.11 7.47
CA THR A 71 -7.86 -13.34 6.87
C THR A 71 -6.52 -13.05 6.20
N GLU A 72 -5.54 -13.94 6.34
CA GLU A 72 -4.19 -13.78 5.75
C GLU A 72 -4.22 -13.43 4.25
N MET A 73 -5.21 -13.94 3.53
CA MET A 73 -5.43 -13.66 2.10
C MET A 73 -5.74 -12.18 1.81
N SER A 74 -6.56 -11.52 2.63
CA SER A 74 -6.86 -10.08 2.48
C SER A 74 -5.66 -9.20 2.83
N VAL A 75 -4.83 -9.63 3.79
CA VAL A 75 -3.58 -8.95 4.14
C VAL A 75 -2.58 -9.05 2.99
N MET A 76 -2.45 -10.24 2.38
CA MET A 76 -1.56 -10.45 1.22
C MET A 76 -1.99 -9.66 -0.01
N ASP A 77 -3.29 -9.62 -0.31
CA ASP A 77 -3.81 -8.86 -1.46
C ASP A 77 -3.53 -7.35 -1.33
N GLN A 78 -3.72 -6.77 -0.14
CA GLN A 78 -3.37 -5.36 0.09
C GLN A 78 -1.86 -5.09 0.07
N ALA A 79 -1.05 -5.98 0.64
CA ALA A 79 0.39 -5.78 0.71
C ALA A 79 1.07 -5.90 -0.67
N TYR A 80 0.59 -6.81 -1.51
CA TYR A 80 1.22 -7.12 -2.79
C TYR A 80 0.42 -6.66 -4.00
N GLY A 81 -0.78 -6.11 -3.81
CA GLY A 81 -1.65 -5.65 -4.89
C GLY A 81 -1.82 -6.73 -5.94
N MET A 82 -2.31 -7.91 -5.55
CA MET A 82 -2.42 -9.11 -6.42
C MET A 82 -3.42 -8.94 -7.59
N ASN A 83 -3.76 -7.70 -7.98
CA ASN A 83 -4.19 -7.35 -9.32
C ASN A 83 -2.99 -7.47 -10.27
N TYR A 84 -2.70 -8.70 -10.70
CA TYR A 84 -1.67 -9.01 -11.69
C TYR A 84 -1.80 -8.09 -12.91
N ILE A 85 -0.89 -7.13 -13.05
CA ILE A 85 -0.67 -6.44 -14.33
C ILE A 85 0.13 -7.43 -15.19
N PRO A 86 -0.44 -7.99 -16.28
CA PRO A 86 0.32 -8.88 -17.14
C PRO A 86 1.48 -8.10 -17.75
N ILE A 87 2.72 -8.46 -17.38
CA ILE A 87 3.89 -7.92 -18.06
C ILE A 87 3.99 -8.66 -19.40
N PRO A 88 3.79 -7.98 -20.55
CA PRO A 88 3.94 -8.62 -21.83
C PRO A 88 5.39 -9.04 -21.98
N ALA A 89 5.62 -10.34 -21.96
CA ALA A 89 6.91 -10.90 -22.23
C ALA A 89 7.15 -10.65 -23.74
N HIS A 90 8.09 -9.75 -24.04
CA HIS A 90 8.70 -9.52 -25.37
C HIS A 90 7.77 -9.05 -26.53
N MET A 91 7.81 -7.75 -26.85
CA MET A 91 7.58 -7.26 -28.22
C MET A 91 8.87 -7.45 -29.02
N VAL A 92 8.88 -8.40 -29.96
CA VAL A 92 9.99 -8.57 -30.91
C VAL A 92 9.68 -7.73 -32.14
N ASN A 93 10.45 -6.68 -32.40
CA ASN A 93 10.45 -5.96 -33.67
C ASN A 93 11.57 -6.55 -34.56
N GLU A 94 11.26 -7.59 -35.35
CA GLU A 94 12.21 -8.19 -36.31
C GLU A 94 12.26 -7.43 -37.64
N ASP A 95 12.03 -6.12 -37.65
CA ASP A 95 12.13 -5.31 -38.86
C ASP A 95 12.81 -3.97 -38.54
N TRP A 96 14.07 -4.05 -38.14
CA TRP A 96 15.00 -2.98 -38.46
C TRP A 96 15.54 -3.30 -39.83
N ALA A 97 14.96 -2.67 -40.85
CA ALA A 97 15.50 -2.67 -42.20
C ALA A 97 17.01 -2.43 -42.14
N ASP A 98 17.73 -3.39 -42.70
CA ASP A 98 19.17 -3.43 -42.93
C ASP A 98 19.62 -2.10 -43.58
N ASP A 99 20.02 -1.12 -42.75
CA ASP A 99 20.67 0.09 -43.23
C ASP A 99 22.17 -0.22 -43.28
N ASP A 100 22.62 -0.68 -44.46
CA ASP A 100 23.99 -0.87 -44.95
C ASP A 100 24.89 0.40 -44.81
N ARG A 101 24.63 1.29 -43.84
CA ARG A 101 25.32 2.58 -43.67
C ARG A 101 26.32 2.62 -42.52
N TYR A 102 26.44 1.56 -41.71
CA TYR A 102 27.40 1.52 -40.60
C TYR A 102 28.70 0.74 -40.89
N ALA A 103 28.98 0.39 -42.14
CA ALA A 103 30.18 -0.35 -42.53
C ALA A 103 31.46 0.50 -42.69
N SER A 104 31.56 1.70 -42.10
CA SER A 104 32.81 2.47 -42.19
C SER A 104 33.09 3.43 -41.02
N ALA A 105 33.63 2.89 -39.92
CA ALA A 105 34.73 3.51 -39.18
C ALA A 105 35.23 2.59 -38.06
N ARG A 106 36.25 1.80 -38.39
CA ARG A 106 37.11 1.15 -37.40
C ARG A 106 37.89 2.23 -36.62
N HIS A 107 37.77 2.27 -35.29
CA HIS A 107 38.90 2.63 -34.42
C HIS A 107 38.74 2.03 -33.01
N ASN A 108 39.87 1.77 -32.37
CA ASN A 108 40.14 0.77 -31.33
C ASN A 108 39.99 1.37 -29.89
N PRO A 109 40.36 0.68 -28.78
CA PRO A 109 39.56 0.57 -27.56
C PRO A 109 40.22 1.34 -26.38
N SER A 110 39.67 1.16 -25.17
CA SER A 110 40.27 1.48 -23.87
C SER A 110 40.18 2.93 -23.38
N HIS A 111 39.21 3.19 -22.51
CA HIS A 111 39.44 4.02 -21.32
C HIS A 111 38.43 3.62 -20.23
N ASP A 112 38.86 2.70 -19.37
CA ASP A 112 38.23 2.42 -18.08
C ASP A 112 38.87 3.41 -17.09
N ASP A 113 38.12 4.42 -16.66
CA ASP A 113 38.60 5.47 -15.76
C ASP A 113 37.75 5.49 -14.48
N LEU A 114 38.19 4.70 -13.49
CA LEU A 114 37.58 4.55 -12.17
C LEU A 114 38.33 5.40 -11.12
N SER A 115 38.60 6.67 -11.42
CA SER A 115 39.46 7.54 -10.60
C SER A 115 38.75 8.29 -9.45
N HIS A 116 37.63 7.80 -8.91
CA HIS A 116 36.89 8.51 -7.85
C HIS A 116 36.57 7.67 -6.62
N ARG A 117 37.44 6.71 -6.28
CA ARG A 117 37.29 5.94 -5.05
C ARG A 117 38.60 5.84 -4.30
N ASP A 118 38.93 6.93 -3.61
CA ASP A 118 39.73 7.07 -2.38
C ASP A 118 39.52 8.55 -1.98
N GLU A 119 39.11 8.96 -0.78
CA GLU A 119 39.79 8.76 0.51
C GLU A 119 38.81 8.85 1.69
N GLU A 120 39.19 8.09 2.70
CA GLU A 120 38.59 7.89 4.01
C GLU A 120 38.42 9.16 4.85
N ALA A 121 37.27 9.30 5.52
CA ALA A 121 37.14 10.13 6.71
C ALA A 121 36.73 9.22 7.90
N TYR A 122 37.73 8.57 8.49
CA TYR A 122 37.64 7.89 9.77
C TYR A 122 37.54 8.92 10.93
N GLY A 123 36.68 8.63 11.91
CA GLY A 123 36.62 9.28 13.23
C GLY A 123 35.73 10.53 13.25
N MET A 124 34.62 10.58 13.98
CA MET A 124 34.59 10.51 15.44
C MET A 124 33.29 9.88 15.92
N PHE A 125 33.40 8.86 16.78
CA PHE A 125 32.40 8.59 17.80
C PHE A 125 32.43 9.72 18.83
N ASP A 126 31.35 9.81 19.60
CA ASP A 126 31.10 10.66 20.77
C ASP A 126 30.62 12.10 20.49
N ASP A 127 29.32 12.31 20.68
CA ASP A 127 28.88 13.27 21.70
C ASP A 127 27.52 12.86 22.28
N GLU A 128 27.57 12.46 23.55
CA GLU A 128 26.47 12.09 24.45
C GLU A 128 25.54 13.28 24.76
N THR A 129 24.70 13.74 23.83
CA THR A 129 23.68 14.78 24.16
C THR A 129 22.27 14.56 23.62
N THR A 130 21.79 13.31 23.57
CA THR A 130 20.32 13.12 23.54
C THR A 130 19.82 13.09 24.99
N ASN A 131 19.51 14.28 25.49
CA ASN A 131 18.94 14.48 26.82
C ASN A 131 17.69 13.61 27.03
N HIS A 132 17.77 12.71 28.01
CA HIS A 132 16.63 12.03 28.61
C HIS A 132 15.53 13.05 28.94
N PHE A 133 14.29 12.80 28.52
CA PHE A 133 13.12 13.56 29.01
C PHE A 133 12.88 13.20 30.49
N PRO A 134 13.03 14.13 31.45
CA PRO A 134 12.59 13.87 32.82
C PRO A 134 11.05 13.98 32.87
N GLY A 135 10.39 12.84 33.09
CA GLY A 135 8.95 12.77 33.30
C GLY A 135 8.54 13.46 34.60
N GLY A 136 7.62 14.42 34.48
CA GLY A 136 6.96 15.04 35.63
C GLY A 136 5.50 15.32 35.30
N ILE A 137 4.61 14.43 35.73
CA ILE A 137 3.16 14.66 35.75
C ILE A 137 2.88 15.42 37.05
N HIS A 138 2.37 16.65 36.97
CA HIS A 138 1.77 17.32 38.12
C HIS A 138 0.28 16.97 38.17
N ILE A 139 -0.15 16.50 39.35
CA ILE A 139 -1.50 16.03 39.70
C ILE A 139 -2.54 17.16 39.70
#